data_AF-A0A959YXW0-F1
#
_entry.id   AF-A0A959YXW0-F1
#
_cell.length_a   1.000
_cell.length_b   1.000
_cell.length_c   1.000
_cell.angle_alpha   90.00
_cell.angle_beta   90.00
_cell.angle_gamma   90.00
#
_symmetry.space_group_name_H-M   'P 1'
#
loop_
_entity.id
_entity.type
_entity.pdbx_description
1 polymer ?
#
loop_
_entity_poly.entity_id
_entity_poly.type
_entity_poly.pdbx_seq_one_letter_code
_entity_poly.pdbx_strand_id
1 'polypeptide(L)'
;DPDRVRTVLSNGLNVTAVLSIVLEPFLPFTAVKLRGMLGIGGMDWDDVFRTDLIGGGAELGQPQHLFRPITDAEIQPEIERLHANMPVEQTKPTAKEDSAPSKKDKSNIAFDDFAKLDLRAGRITAAEAVPKADKLLKLTVDVGEAEPRTVVSGIAQHYDPEDLPGRQVVLVCNLEPRMMRGVLSQGMVLMAEDSGGKLVFVGPEAEIAPGSEVR
;
A
#
# COMPACT_ATOMS: atom_id res chain seq x y z
N ASP A 1 23.65 -16.66 38.03
CA ASP A 1 24.54 -15.66 38.66
C ASP A 1 23.70 -14.51 39.20
N PRO A 2 23.37 -14.52 40.51
CA PRO A 2 22.49 -13.54 41.14
C PRO A 2 22.97 -12.09 41.05
N ASP A 3 24.28 -11.85 41.12
CA ASP A 3 24.85 -10.50 41.06
C ASP A 3 24.71 -9.90 39.67
N ARG A 4 24.90 -10.72 38.63
CA ARG A 4 24.69 -10.29 37.24
C ARG A 4 23.23 -9.93 36.95
N VAL A 5 22.27 -10.67 37.50
CA VAL A 5 20.83 -10.35 37.37
C VAL A 5 20.51 -9.01 38.04
N ARG A 6 21.07 -8.74 39.23
CA ARG A 6 20.91 -7.46 39.93
C ARG A 6 21.37 -6.28 39.06
N THR A 7 22.54 -6.37 38.43
CA THR A 7 23.06 -5.32 37.54
C THR A 7 22.15 -5.10 36.33
N VAL A 8 21.69 -6.18 35.69
CA VAL A 8 20.81 -6.08 34.52
C VAL A 8 19.47 -5.43 34.87
N LEU A 9 18.86 -5.81 35.99
CA LEU A 9 17.61 -5.21 36.46
C LEU A 9 17.77 -3.73 36.81
N SER A 10 18.84 -3.38 37.53
CA SER A 10 19.14 -1.98 37.89
C SER A 10 19.34 -1.12 36.64
N ASN A 11 20.08 -1.62 35.64
CA ASN A 11 20.27 -0.90 34.38
C ASN A 11 18.95 -0.76 33.60
N GLY A 12 18.14 -1.82 33.53
CA GLY A 12 16.84 -1.77 32.86
C GLY A 12 15.89 -0.75 33.49
N LEU A 13 15.85 -0.68 34.82
CA LEU A 13 15.08 0.30 35.57
C LEU A 13 15.54 1.74 35.28
N ASN A 14 16.85 2.01 35.32
CA ASN A 14 17.40 3.34 35.03
C ASN A 14 17.15 3.77 33.58
N VAL A 15 17.31 2.87 32.60
CA VAL A 15 16.96 3.16 31.19
C VAL A 15 15.47 3.50 31.06
N THR A 16 14.61 2.76 31.77
CA THR A 16 13.17 3.01 31.76
C THR A 16 12.81 4.36 32.40
N ALA A 17 13.54 4.76 33.45
CA ALA A 17 13.40 6.09 34.06
C ALA A 17 13.78 7.21 33.07
N VAL A 18 14.91 7.08 32.38
CA VAL A 18 15.33 8.05 31.34
C VAL A 18 14.31 8.12 30.21
N LEU A 19 13.79 6.98 29.74
CA LEU A 19 12.75 6.94 28.70
C LEU A 19 11.49 7.70 29.12
N SER A 20 11.15 7.70 30.41
CA SER A 20 10.01 8.48 30.92
C SER A 20 10.19 9.99 30.73
N ILE A 21 11.42 10.49 30.76
CA ILE A 21 11.73 11.92 30.55
C ILE A 21 11.68 12.25 29.06
N VAL A 22 12.35 11.45 28.23
CA VAL A 22 12.46 11.69 26.77
C VAL A 22 11.10 11.57 26.07
N LEU A 23 10.23 10.68 26.55
CA LEU A 23 8.90 10.46 25.97
C LEU A 23 7.86 11.47 26.44
N GLU A 24 8.12 12.26 27.49
CA GLU A 24 7.16 13.18 28.08
C GLU A 24 6.55 14.21 27.10
N PRO A 25 7.31 14.83 26.17
CA PRO A 25 6.73 15.77 25.19
C PRO A 25 5.75 15.13 24.22
N PHE A 26 5.89 13.83 23.96
CA PHE A 26 5.09 13.10 22.99
C PHE A 26 3.98 12.29 23.65
N LEU A 27 4.23 11.77 24.86
CA LEU A 27 3.38 10.85 25.61
C LEU A 27 3.33 11.21 27.11
N PRO A 28 2.83 12.41 27.47
CA PRO A 28 2.90 12.92 28.84
C PRO A 28 2.19 12.01 29.86
N PHE A 29 1.03 11.45 29.49
CA PHE A 29 0.28 10.56 30.37
C PHE A 29 1.01 9.23 30.62
N THR A 30 1.63 8.68 29.59
CA THR A 30 2.39 7.43 29.69
C THR A 30 3.66 7.65 30.52
N ALA A 31 4.35 8.78 30.32
CA ALA A 31 5.52 9.17 31.11
C ALA A 31 5.17 9.26 32.61
N VAL A 32 4.09 9.95 32.97
CA VAL A 32 3.62 10.04 34.37
C VAL A 32 3.27 8.66 34.94
N LYS A 33 2.58 7.82 34.16
CA LYS A 33 2.21 6.46 34.58
C LYS A 33 3.45 5.58 34.80
N LEU A 34 4.45 5.68 33.92
CA LEU A 34 5.72 4.97 34.02
C LEU A 34 6.50 5.38 35.27
N ARG A 35 6.57 6.68 35.55
CA ARG A 35 7.19 7.22 36.76
C ARG A 35 6.50 6.71 38.03
N GLY A 36 5.18 6.63 38.02
CA GLY A 36 4.40 6.02 39.10
C GLY A 36 4.73 4.54 39.36
N MET A 37 4.97 3.75 38.30
CA MET A 37 5.40 2.34 38.44
C MET A 37 6.83 2.22 38.95
N LEU A 38 7.69 3.17 38.58
CA LEU A 38 9.08 3.21 39.03
C LEU A 38 9.25 3.83 40.43
N GLY A 39 8.19 4.38 41.01
CA GLY A 39 8.22 5.04 42.32
C GLY A 39 8.98 6.37 42.32
N ILE A 40 9.16 6.99 41.16
CA ILE A 40 9.94 8.21 40.98
C ILE A 40 9.04 9.43 40.74
N GLY A 41 9.45 10.58 41.25
CA GLY A 41 8.72 11.85 41.15
C GLY A 41 8.88 12.55 39.79
N GLY A 42 8.51 13.83 39.73
CA GLY A 42 8.81 14.67 38.56
C GLY A 42 10.32 14.77 38.34
N MET A 43 10.73 14.76 37.07
CA MET A 43 12.13 14.83 36.64
C MET A 43 12.31 15.97 35.67
N ASP A 44 13.50 16.57 35.69
CA ASP A 44 13.86 17.62 34.76
C ASP A 44 14.53 17.02 33.51
N TRP A 45 14.59 17.80 32.44
CA TRP A 45 15.24 17.37 31.19
C TRP A 45 16.73 17.05 31.36
N ASP A 46 17.40 17.71 32.30
CA ASP A 46 18.82 17.49 32.58
C ASP A 46 19.08 16.13 33.26
N ASP A 47 18.07 15.53 33.89
CA ASP A 47 18.17 14.21 34.53
C ASP A 47 18.32 13.07 33.50
N VAL A 48 18.12 13.32 32.20
CA VAL A 48 18.30 12.32 31.12
C VAL A 48 19.71 11.74 31.07
N PHE A 49 20.72 12.52 31.46
CA PHE A 49 22.12 12.09 31.41
C PHE A 49 22.56 11.31 32.65
N ARG A 50 21.68 11.13 33.62
CA ARG A 50 21.97 10.43 34.86
C ARG A 50 21.77 8.94 34.72
N THR A 51 22.60 8.17 35.42
CA THR A 51 22.56 6.71 35.45
C THR A 51 22.11 6.16 36.80
N ASP A 52 21.80 7.05 37.75
CA ASP A 52 21.49 6.77 39.15
C ASP A 52 20.08 7.23 39.55
N LEU A 53 19.16 7.27 38.58
CA LEU A 53 17.78 7.76 38.77
C LEU A 53 16.97 6.91 39.74
N ILE A 54 17.27 5.61 39.82
CA ILE A 54 16.66 4.68 40.78
C ILE A 54 17.74 4.19 41.74
N GLY A 55 17.70 4.73 42.95
CA GLY A 55 18.62 4.39 44.04
C GLY A 55 18.42 2.95 44.54
N GLY A 56 19.51 2.34 45.03
CA GLY A 56 19.46 1.02 45.65
C GLY A 56 18.55 1.02 46.88
N GLY A 57 17.56 0.12 46.91
CA GLY A 57 16.56 0.03 47.98
C GLY A 57 15.28 0.84 47.73
N ALA A 58 15.14 1.50 46.58
CA ALA A 58 13.90 2.14 46.19
C ALA A 58 12.76 1.11 46.02
N GLU A 59 11.60 1.37 46.62
CA GLU A 59 10.40 0.57 46.40
C GLU A 59 9.75 0.98 45.08
N LEU A 60 9.53 -0.02 44.21
CA LEU A 60 8.81 0.18 42.97
C LEU A 60 7.31 0.24 43.23
N GLY A 61 6.60 0.99 42.41
CA GLY A 61 5.14 1.04 42.41
C GLY A 61 4.53 -0.24 41.84
N GLN A 62 3.19 -0.30 41.82
CA GLN A 62 2.49 -1.45 41.27
C GLN A 62 2.67 -1.53 39.74
N PRO A 63 3.10 -2.68 39.19
CA PRO A 63 3.18 -2.87 37.74
C PRO A 63 1.80 -2.79 37.10
N GLN A 64 1.67 -1.97 36.06
CA GLN A 64 0.45 -1.87 35.26
C GLN A 64 0.80 -1.87 33.77
N HIS A 65 -0.18 -2.17 32.92
CA HIS A 65 0.03 -2.06 31.47
C HIS A 65 0.20 -0.59 31.07
N LEU A 66 1.36 -0.25 30.50
CA LEU A 66 1.62 1.09 29.95
C LEU A 66 0.72 1.39 28.76
N PHE A 67 0.63 0.44 27.85
CA PHE A 67 -0.24 0.49 26.69
C PHE A 67 -1.21 -0.69 26.76
N ARG A 68 -2.50 -0.39 26.67
CA ARG A 68 -3.51 -1.41 26.43
C ARG A 68 -3.55 -1.68 24.93
N PRO A 69 -3.61 -2.95 24.50
CA PRO A 69 -3.89 -3.22 23.10
C PRO A 69 -5.24 -2.59 22.75
N ILE A 70 -5.27 -1.85 21.66
CA ILE A 70 -6.53 -1.32 21.15
C ILE A 70 -7.26 -2.51 20.55
N THR A 71 -8.44 -2.81 21.08
CA THR A 71 -9.26 -3.92 20.59
C THR A 71 -10.15 -3.45 19.45
N ASP A 72 -10.48 -4.34 18.53
CA ASP A 72 -11.36 -4.03 17.38
C ASP A 72 -12.70 -3.43 17.82
N ALA A 73 -13.20 -3.85 18.99
CA ALA A 73 -14.42 -3.34 19.61
C ALA A 73 -14.36 -1.84 19.98
N GLU A 74 -13.17 -1.29 20.25
CA GLU A 74 -12.98 0.13 20.53
C GLU A 74 -12.70 0.96 19.27
N ILE A 75 -12.22 0.30 18.20
CA ILE A 75 -11.91 0.91 16.90
C ILE A 75 -13.20 1.10 16.09
N GLN A 76 -14.10 0.11 16.14
CA GLN A 76 -15.35 0.08 15.39
C GLN A 76 -16.24 1.34 15.55
N PRO A 77 -16.54 1.84 16.76
CA PRO A 77 -17.37 3.04 16.91
C PRO A 77 -16.69 4.31 16.40
N GLU A 78 -15.36 4.39 16.46
CA GLU A 78 -14.63 5.56 15.96
C GLU A 78 -14.53 5.54 14.42
N ILE A 79 -14.39 4.34 13.83
CA ILE A 79 -14.51 4.09 12.38
C ILE A 79 -15.91 4.49 11.89
N GLU A 80 -16.97 4.09 12.58
CA GLU A 80 -18.34 4.43 12.22
C GLU A 80 -18.59 5.95 12.26
N ARG A 81 -18.05 6.66 13.26
CA ARG A 81 -18.10 8.13 13.34
C ARG A 81 -17.31 8.81 12.21
N LEU A 82 -16.13 8.28 11.87
CA LEU A 82 -15.31 8.78 10.76
C LEU A 82 -16.02 8.65 9.41
N HIS A 83 -16.76 7.57 9.22
CA HIS A 83 -17.48 7.32 7.99
C HIS A 83 -18.84 8.01 7.91
N ALA A 84 -19.50 8.26 9.04
CA ALA A 84 -20.69 9.12 9.08
C ALA A 84 -20.38 10.56 8.64
N ASN A 85 -19.13 11.00 8.80
CA ASN A 85 -18.65 12.34 8.41
C ASN A 85 -17.87 12.37 7.07
N MET A 86 -17.75 11.25 6.36
CA MET A 86 -17.18 11.18 5.00
C MET A 86 -18.29 10.97 3.95
N PRO A 87 -18.24 11.64 2.78
CA PRO A 87 -18.99 11.18 1.63
C PRO A 87 -18.50 9.78 1.27
N VAL A 88 -19.40 8.80 1.44
CA VAL A 88 -19.36 7.38 1.06
C VAL A 88 -18.03 6.87 0.48
N GLU A 89 -17.22 6.21 1.31
CA GLU A 89 -16.64 4.89 1.01
C GLU A 89 -15.95 4.33 2.28
N GLN A 90 -16.58 3.31 2.88
CA GLN A 90 -15.98 2.44 3.89
C GLN A 90 -15.58 1.14 3.20
N THR A 91 -14.45 0.49 3.50
CA THR A 91 -14.35 -0.36 4.69
C THR A 91 -12.90 -0.85 4.93
N LYS A 92 -12.59 -1.09 6.20
CA LYS A 92 -11.33 -1.58 6.82
C LYS A 92 -11.68 -2.87 7.63
N PRO A 93 -10.78 -3.53 8.40
CA PRO A 93 -9.33 -3.83 8.27
C PRO A 93 -8.89 -5.26 8.77
N THR A 94 -7.62 -5.66 8.54
CA THR A 94 -6.64 -6.37 9.45
C THR A 94 -5.54 -7.09 8.61
N ALA A 95 -4.28 -7.34 9.00
CA ALA A 95 -3.28 -6.83 9.96
C ALA A 95 -1.89 -7.46 9.61
N LYS A 96 -0.77 -6.86 10.09
CA LYS A 96 0.67 -7.30 10.10
C LYS A 96 1.45 -7.16 8.77
N GLU A 97 2.76 -6.86 8.67
CA GLU A 97 3.93 -6.73 9.56
C GLU A 97 5.07 -5.95 8.84
N ASP A 98 6.19 -5.74 9.54
CA ASP A 98 7.51 -5.15 9.25
C ASP A 98 8.10 -4.93 7.82
N SER A 99 8.78 -3.77 7.70
CA SER A 99 10.09 -3.49 7.06
C SER A 99 10.30 -3.42 5.51
N ALA A 100 10.95 -2.31 5.12
CA ALA A 100 11.57 -1.92 3.82
C ALA A 100 10.67 -1.24 2.74
N PRO A 101 11.18 -0.23 1.99
CA PRO A 101 10.36 0.68 1.21
C PRO A 101 10.06 0.13 -0.19
N SER A 102 8.99 -0.66 -0.33
CA SER A 102 8.39 -0.99 -1.63
C SER A 102 7.37 0.09 -2.01
N LYS A 103 7.23 0.37 -3.31
CA LYS A 103 6.09 1.12 -3.86
C LYS A 103 4.83 0.54 -3.26
N LYS A 104 4.09 1.32 -2.45
CA LYS A 104 2.87 0.92 -1.73
C LYS A 104 2.18 -0.27 -2.41
N ASP A 105 2.41 -1.46 -1.87
CA ASP A 105 1.75 -2.66 -2.37
C ASP A 105 0.25 -2.44 -2.27
N LYS A 106 -0.45 -2.63 -3.39
CA LYS A 106 -1.91 -2.55 -3.40
C LYS A 106 -2.41 -3.63 -2.44
N SER A 107 -3.42 -3.30 -1.66
CA SER A 107 -4.08 -4.27 -0.79
C SER A 107 -4.52 -5.49 -1.60
N ASN A 108 -4.38 -6.67 -1.02
CA ASN A 108 -4.86 -7.91 -1.62
C ASN A 108 -6.35 -7.77 -1.96
N ILE A 109 -6.72 -8.17 -3.18
CA ILE A 109 -8.12 -8.28 -3.60
C ILE A 109 -8.58 -9.73 -3.45
N ALA A 110 -9.89 -9.94 -3.30
CA ALA A 110 -10.43 -11.29 -3.35
C ALA A 110 -10.24 -11.88 -4.76
N PHE A 111 -10.06 -13.19 -4.86
CA PHE A 111 -9.99 -13.86 -6.17
C PHE A 111 -11.24 -13.57 -7.02
N ASP A 112 -12.40 -13.47 -6.39
CA ASP A 112 -13.66 -13.15 -7.05
C ASP A 112 -13.63 -11.76 -7.73
N ASP A 113 -12.82 -10.82 -7.25
CA ASP A 113 -12.66 -9.52 -7.91
C ASP A 113 -11.79 -9.62 -9.16
N PHE A 114 -10.80 -10.51 -9.16
CA PHE A 114 -10.03 -10.84 -10.36
C PHE A 114 -10.88 -11.61 -11.37
N ALA A 115 -11.67 -12.60 -10.92
CA ALA A 115 -12.57 -13.39 -11.77
C ALA A 115 -13.68 -12.56 -12.42
N LYS A 116 -14.00 -11.38 -11.87
CA LYS A 116 -14.90 -10.42 -12.53
C LYS A 116 -14.27 -9.76 -13.74
N LEU A 117 -12.94 -9.75 -13.89
CA LEU A 117 -12.27 -9.13 -15.04
C LEU A 117 -12.31 -10.06 -16.24
N ASP A 118 -12.76 -9.54 -17.38
CA ASP A 118 -12.71 -10.26 -18.66
C ASP A 118 -11.39 -9.92 -19.34
N LEU A 119 -10.37 -10.75 -19.09
CA LEU A 119 -9.06 -10.62 -19.70
C LEU A 119 -8.98 -11.53 -20.92
N ARG A 120 -8.66 -10.96 -22.09
CA ARG A 120 -8.51 -11.73 -23.33
C ARG A 120 -7.23 -11.38 -24.07
N ALA A 121 -6.65 -12.38 -24.71
CA ALA A 121 -5.59 -12.18 -25.68
C ALA A 121 -6.19 -11.72 -27.01
N GLY A 122 -5.68 -10.63 -27.56
CA GLY A 122 -6.08 -10.08 -28.84
C GLY A 122 -4.90 -9.78 -29.74
N ARG A 123 -5.16 -9.60 -31.03
CA ARG A 123 -4.16 -9.24 -32.04
C ARG A 123 -4.40 -7.84 -32.54
N ILE A 124 -3.36 -7.01 -32.54
CA ILE A 124 -3.46 -5.66 -33.10
C ILE A 124 -3.56 -5.78 -34.63
N THR A 125 -4.63 -5.25 -35.22
CA THR A 125 -4.86 -5.26 -36.67
C THR A 125 -4.51 -3.92 -37.31
N ALA A 126 -4.67 -2.82 -36.58
CA ALA A 126 -4.28 -1.48 -37.03
C ALA A 126 -3.89 -0.59 -35.85
N ALA A 127 -3.03 0.40 -36.11
CA ALA A 127 -2.67 1.43 -35.15
C ALA A 127 -2.60 2.79 -35.87
N GLU A 128 -3.18 3.83 -35.26
CA GLU A 128 -3.26 5.18 -35.81
C GLU A 128 -2.92 6.21 -34.72
N ALA A 129 -2.23 7.29 -35.09
CA ALA A 129 -2.03 8.41 -34.18
C ALA A 129 -3.33 9.19 -33.99
N VAL A 130 -3.68 9.53 -32.75
CA VAL A 130 -4.90 10.31 -32.47
C VAL A 130 -4.62 11.79 -32.79
N PRO A 131 -5.39 12.43 -33.69
CA PRO A 131 -5.19 13.83 -34.03
C PRO A 131 -5.38 14.71 -32.79
N LYS A 132 -4.44 15.65 -32.57
CA LYS A 132 -4.35 16.50 -31.37
C LYS A 132 -3.95 15.75 -30.09
N ALA A 133 -3.27 14.60 -30.19
CA ALA A 133 -2.78 13.85 -29.03
C ALA A 133 -1.41 13.21 -29.20
N ASP A 134 -0.36 13.97 -28.84
CA ASP A 134 1.04 13.58 -29.02
C ASP A 134 1.48 12.36 -28.20
N LYS A 135 0.64 11.88 -27.28
CA LYS A 135 0.92 10.72 -26.41
C LYS A 135 -0.01 9.54 -26.62
N LEU A 136 -1.05 9.65 -27.46
CA LEU A 136 -2.09 8.62 -27.59
C LEU A 136 -2.06 7.98 -28.99
N LEU A 137 -2.03 6.65 -29.02
CA LEU A 137 -2.31 5.85 -30.20
C LEU A 137 -3.68 5.19 -30.07
N LYS A 138 -4.42 5.16 -31.17
CA LYS A 138 -5.64 4.38 -31.35
C LYS A 138 -5.25 3.04 -31.93
N LEU A 139 -5.55 1.97 -31.21
CA LEU A 139 -5.29 0.59 -31.60
C LEU A 139 -6.62 -0.08 -31.93
N THR A 140 -6.66 -0.78 -33.06
CA THR A 140 -7.74 -1.69 -33.41
C THR A 140 -7.26 -3.10 -33.08
N VAL A 141 -7.96 -3.77 -32.17
CA VAL A 141 -7.56 -5.08 -31.64
C VAL A 141 -8.65 -6.10 -31.92
N ASP A 142 -8.28 -7.18 -32.60
CA ASP A 142 -9.12 -8.35 -32.77
C ASP A 142 -9.05 -9.21 -31.50
N VAL A 143 -10.19 -9.37 -30.83
CA VAL A 143 -10.37 -10.20 -29.62
C VAL A 143 -11.32 -11.37 -29.88
N GLY A 144 -11.44 -11.82 -31.13
CA GLY A 144 -12.29 -12.94 -31.51
C GLY A 144 -13.79 -12.63 -31.50
N GLU A 145 -14.16 -11.35 -31.48
CA GLU A 145 -15.54 -10.86 -31.56
C GLU A 145 -15.93 -10.56 -33.02
N ALA A 146 -17.23 -10.34 -33.28
CA ALA A 146 -17.72 -10.02 -34.62
C ALA A 146 -17.16 -8.71 -35.18
N GLU A 147 -16.87 -7.74 -34.31
CA GLU A 147 -16.22 -6.48 -34.66
C GLU A 147 -14.95 -6.29 -33.81
N PRO A 148 -13.84 -5.81 -34.40
CA PRO A 148 -12.64 -5.52 -33.65
C PRO A 148 -12.85 -4.33 -32.72
N ARG A 149 -12.24 -4.37 -31.54
CA ARG A 149 -12.39 -3.33 -30.53
C ARG A 149 -11.41 -2.18 -30.78
N THR A 150 -11.88 -0.96 -30.55
CA THR A 150 -11.02 0.23 -30.56
C THR A 150 -10.55 0.53 -29.14
N VAL A 151 -9.23 0.61 -28.94
CA VAL A 151 -8.61 0.95 -27.66
C VAL A 151 -7.63 2.11 -27.83
N VAL A 152 -7.64 3.06 -26.91
CA VAL A 152 -6.71 4.19 -26.91
C VAL A 152 -5.65 3.95 -25.84
N SER A 153 -4.38 3.98 -26.24
CA SER A 153 -3.25 3.71 -25.34
C SER A 153 -2.20 4.83 -25.39
N GLY A 154 -1.60 5.11 -24.24
CA GLY A 154 -0.62 6.18 -24.00
C GLY A 154 0.80 5.90 -24.50
N ILE A 155 0.95 5.19 -25.62
CA ILE A 155 2.22 4.57 -26.05
C ILE A 155 2.92 5.27 -27.20
N ALA A 156 2.40 6.40 -27.68
CA ALA A 156 2.95 7.08 -28.86
C ALA A 156 4.42 7.50 -28.70
N GLN A 157 4.93 7.60 -27.47
CA GLN A 157 6.33 7.94 -27.19
C GLN A 157 7.28 6.73 -27.19
N HIS A 158 6.73 5.52 -27.20
CA HIS A 158 7.50 4.27 -27.05
C HIS A 158 7.43 3.37 -28.29
N TYR A 159 6.39 3.49 -29.10
CA TYR A 159 6.18 2.67 -30.30
C TYR A 159 5.63 3.50 -31.44
N ASP A 160 6.13 3.21 -32.64
CA ASP A 160 5.58 3.74 -33.88
C ASP A 160 4.35 2.92 -34.31
N PRO A 161 3.30 3.56 -34.84
CA PRO A 161 2.07 2.88 -35.24
C PRO A 161 2.29 1.83 -36.34
N GLU A 162 3.36 1.96 -37.13
CA GLU A 162 3.68 1.02 -38.21
C GLU A 162 4.17 -0.34 -37.71
N ASP A 163 4.74 -0.41 -36.49
CA ASP A 163 5.36 -1.63 -35.92
C ASP A 163 4.42 -2.43 -35.01
N LEU A 164 3.20 -1.93 -34.79
CA LEU A 164 2.22 -2.50 -33.87
C LEU A 164 1.32 -3.57 -34.50
N PRO A 165 0.89 -3.48 -35.77
CA PRO A 165 0.07 -4.51 -36.40
C PRO A 165 0.73 -5.89 -36.36
N GLY A 166 -0.08 -6.91 -36.09
CA GLY A 166 0.35 -8.30 -36.02
C GLY A 166 0.75 -8.80 -34.63
N ARG A 167 1.02 -7.90 -33.67
CA ARG A 167 1.40 -8.27 -32.30
C ARG A 167 0.22 -8.78 -31.47
N GLN A 168 0.48 -9.74 -30.59
CA GLN A 168 -0.50 -10.21 -29.60
C GLN A 168 -0.34 -9.50 -28.27
N VAL A 169 -1.46 -9.09 -27.69
CA VAL A 169 -1.53 -8.30 -26.47
C VAL A 169 -2.68 -8.77 -25.60
N VAL A 170 -2.61 -8.53 -24.28
CA VAL A 170 -3.71 -8.79 -23.36
C VAL A 170 -4.55 -7.52 -23.18
N LEU A 171 -5.88 -7.66 -23.31
CA LEU A 171 -6.86 -6.60 -23.07
C LEU A 171 -7.78 -6.95 -21.92
N VAL A 172 -8.21 -5.91 -21.21
CA VAL A 172 -9.40 -5.96 -20.33
C VAL A 172 -10.62 -5.54 -21.16
N CYS A 173 -11.55 -6.46 -21.37
CA CYS A 173 -12.70 -6.32 -22.28
C CYS A 173 -13.99 -5.83 -21.59
N ASN A 174 -14.08 -5.91 -20.27
CA ASN A 174 -15.31 -5.56 -19.53
C ASN A 174 -15.21 -4.25 -18.72
N LEU A 175 -14.29 -3.36 -19.11
CA LEU A 175 -14.26 -1.99 -18.58
C LEU A 175 -15.31 -1.12 -19.26
N GLU A 176 -15.87 -0.18 -18.51
CA GLU A 176 -16.79 0.82 -19.08
C GLU A 176 -16.09 1.62 -20.19
N PRO A 177 -16.73 1.77 -21.37
CA PRO A 177 -16.15 2.54 -22.46
C PRO A 177 -15.87 3.98 -22.06
N ARG A 178 -14.64 4.44 -22.28
CA ARG A 178 -14.23 5.81 -21.91
C ARG A 178 -13.88 6.61 -23.15
N MET A 179 -14.41 7.84 -23.23
CA MET A 179 -14.06 8.76 -24.31
C MET A 179 -12.72 9.43 -24.02
N MET A 180 -11.75 9.27 -24.92
CA MET A 180 -10.43 9.88 -24.81
C MET A 180 -10.15 10.69 -26.08
N ARG A 181 -10.14 12.03 -25.93
CA ARG A 181 -9.90 13.00 -27.03
C ARG A 181 -10.74 12.73 -28.29
N GLY A 182 -12.01 12.37 -28.10
CA GLY A 182 -12.96 12.15 -29.20
C GLY A 182 -13.03 10.71 -29.72
N VAL A 183 -12.17 9.81 -29.25
CA VAL A 183 -12.20 8.38 -29.59
C VAL A 183 -12.77 7.59 -28.40
N LEU A 184 -13.69 6.66 -28.68
CA LEU A 184 -14.25 5.76 -27.66
C LEU A 184 -13.28 4.58 -27.45
N SER A 185 -12.71 4.45 -26.24
CA SER A 185 -11.87 3.31 -25.86
C SER A 185 -12.74 2.25 -25.20
N GLN A 186 -12.84 1.07 -25.82
CA GLN A 186 -13.70 -0.06 -25.41
C GLN A 186 -12.89 -1.16 -24.69
N GLY A 187 -11.88 -0.75 -23.94
CA GLY A 187 -11.00 -1.64 -23.20
C GLY A 187 -9.70 -0.95 -22.81
N MET A 188 -8.80 -1.74 -22.21
CA MET A 188 -7.46 -1.30 -21.82
C MET A 188 -6.45 -2.38 -22.20
N VAL A 189 -5.40 -2.00 -22.91
CA VAL A 189 -4.25 -2.88 -23.20
C VAL A 189 -3.34 -2.92 -21.98
N LEU A 190 -2.97 -4.12 -21.55
CA LEU A 190 -2.05 -4.32 -20.43
C LEU A 190 -0.59 -4.20 -20.87
N MET A 191 0.19 -3.48 -20.09
CA MET A 191 1.62 -3.26 -20.33
C MET A 191 2.39 -3.28 -19.01
N ALA A 192 3.63 -3.72 -19.09
CA ALA A 192 4.60 -3.62 -18.01
C ALA A 192 5.42 -2.33 -18.18
N GLU A 193 5.74 -1.68 -17.06
CA GLU A 193 6.62 -0.52 -17.01
C GLU A 193 7.92 -0.91 -16.31
N ASP A 194 9.06 -0.71 -16.98
CA ASP A 194 10.39 -0.91 -16.38
C ASP A 194 10.77 0.27 -15.47
N SER A 195 11.77 0.08 -14.61
CA SER A 195 12.43 1.08 -13.76
C SER A 195 12.82 2.38 -14.48
N GLY A 196 13.09 2.32 -15.79
CA GLY A 196 13.36 3.48 -16.65
C GLY A 196 12.14 4.16 -17.27
N GLY A 197 10.90 3.73 -16.93
CA GLY A 197 9.66 4.28 -17.47
C GLY A 197 9.30 3.80 -18.88
N LYS A 198 9.96 2.75 -19.39
CA LYS A 198 9.67 2.16 -20.70
C LYS A 198 8.48 1.21 -20.60
N LEU A 199 7.49 1.38 -21.47
CA LEU A 199 6.32 0.51 -21.56
C LEU A 199 6.59 -0.68 -22.50
N VAL A 200 6.25 -1.89 -22.05
CA VAL A 200 6.40 -3.15 -22.79
C VAL A 200 5.05 -3.87 -22.81
N PHE A 201 4.64 -4.34 -23.99
CA PHE A 201 3.40 -5.10 -24.12
C PHE A 201 3.44 -6.40 -23.33
N VAL A 202 2.33 -6.72 -22.67
CA VAL A 202 2.11 -8.03 -22.06
C VAL A 202 1.28 -8.86 -23.04
N GLY A 203 1.77 -10.04 -23.37
CA GLY A 203 1.17 -10.94 -24.34
C GLY A 203 1.56 -12.41 -24.09
N PRO A 204 0.88 -13.36 -24.73
CA PRO A 204 1.22 -14.78 -24.65
C PRO A 204 2.56 -15.04 -25.33
N GLU A 205 3.33 -16.00 -24.79
CA GLU A 205 4.63 -16.41 -25.36
C GLU A 205 4.47 -17.19 -26.68
N ALA A 206 3.42 -18.01 -26.76
CA ALA A 206 3.05 -18.75 -27.96
C ALA A 206 1.89 -18.08 -28.69
N GLU A 207 1.81 -18.26 -30.00
CA GLU A 207 0.69 -17.75 -30.78
C GLU A 207 -0.60 -18.48 -30.41
N ILE A 208 -1.59 -17.72 -29.95
CA ILE A 208 -2.91 -18.24 -29.56
C ILE A 208 -4.04 -17.57 -30.34
N ALA A 209 -5.20 -18.22 -30.41
CA ALA A 209 -6.35 -17.66 -31.12
C ALA A 209 -6.80 -16.33 -30.46
N PRO A 210 -7.12 -15.28 -31.26
CA PRO A 210 -7.76 -14.08 -30.74
C PRO A 210 -9.02 -14.41 -29.94
N GLY A 211 -9.19 -13.75 -28.80
CA GLY A 211 -10.32 -13.99 -27.88
C GLY A 211 -10.09 -15.07 -26.84
N SER A 212 -8.90 -15.69 -26.81
CA SER A 212 -8.54 -16.64 -25.75
C SER A 212 -8.56 -15.96 -24.37
N GLU A 213 -9.24 -16.59 -23.42
CA GLU A 213 -9.36 -16.11 -22.03
C GLU A 213 -8.02 -16.21 -21.29
N VAL A 214 -7.68 -15.15 -20.56
CA VAL A 214 -6.49 -15.07 -19.70
C VAL A 214 -6.95 -15.18 -18.25
N ARG A 215 -6.40 -16.17 -17.53
CA ARG A 215 -6.79 -16.54 -16.16
C ARG A 215 -5.56 -16.78 -15.29
#